data_AF-A0AAV1THF2-F1
#
_entry.id   AF-A0AAV1THF2-F1
#
_cell.length_a   1.000
_cell.length_b   1.000
_cell.length_c   1.000
_cell.angle_alpha   90.00
_cell.angle_beta   90.00
_cell.angle_gamma   90.00
#
_symmetry.space_group_name_H-M   'P 1'
#
loop_
_entity.id
_entity.type
_entity.pdbx_description
1 polymer ?
#
loop_
_entity_poly.entity_id
_entity_poly.type
_entity_poly.pdbx_seq_one_letter_code
_entity_poly.pdbx_strand_id
1 'polypeptide(L)'
;MRDLRCPVVLPRYLRDTGECELDDQGFRQAVACKGGNVDDAPNVWMIPEIECSEVEHSMVTLHKSLEGAVNVYTMDLRGNGRGTLLDCASGQSTTSVSQSESPDYLTDIPACAQILQDQYGDLASFSITSAATDISHFIHKHTNGASTIVYGVSGGTMQVQRLMQLDPPSVNGYVLDGAMAYAVSPAKKTYRSDYDADFASVGDTFMKLCAQDRDCASHFKATSLSATLHHLLQNFDRNPNSTCASLVSNSSEYGPAVVLQTTRVVSC
;
A
#
# COMPACT_ATOMS: atom_id res chain seq x y z
N MET A 1 -24.29 0.18 21.03
CA MET A 1 -24.37 -0.54 19.74
C MET A 1 -24.75 0.45 18.66
N ARG A 2 -23.76 1.09 18.02
CA ARG A 2 -24.01 1.87 16.81
C ARG A 2 -23.96 0.89 15.65
N ASP A 3 -25.01 0.90 14.85
CA ASP A 3 -25.12 0.20 13.56
C ASP A 3 -24.04 0.78 12.62
N LEU A 4 -22.83 0.20 12.66
CA LEU A 4 -21.69 0.61 11.81
C LEU A 4 -21.90 0.03 10.42
N ARG A 5 -22.78 0.67 9.63
CA ARG A 5 -22.79 0.45 8.18
C ARG A 5 -21.44 0.89 7.62
N CYS A 6 -20.74 0.00 6.90
CA CYS A 6 -19.41 0.25 6.37
C CYS A 6 -19.41 1.61 5.62
N PRO A 7 -18.61 2.62 6.03
CA PRO A 7 -18.69 3.97 5.49
C PRO A 7 -17.99 4.15 4.13
N VAL A 8 -17.63 3.06 3.45
CA VAL A 8 -16.92 3.11 2.16
C VAL A 8 -17.83 2.55 1.08
N VAL A 9 -17.78 3.15 -0.11
CA VAL A 9 -18.54 2.75 -1.31
C VAL A 9 -18.03 1.38 -1.77
N LEU A 10 -18.46 0.31 -1.08
CA LEU A 10 -18.17 -1.05 -1.51
C LEU A 10 -18.84 -1.27 -2.88
N PRO A 11 -18.12 -1.82 -3.87
CA PRO A 11 -18.70 -2.32 -5.11
C PRO A 11 -19.94 -3.17 -4.77
N ARG A 12 -21.03 -3.03 -5.55
CA ARG A 12 -22.33 -3.71 -5.26
C ARG A 12 -22.17 -5.18 -4.86
N TYR A 13 -21.22 -5.90 -5.47
CA TYR A 13 -20.93 -7.31 -5.18
C TYR A 13 -20.50 -7.58 -3.73
N LEU A 14 -19.76 -6.67 -3.09
CA LEU A 14 -19.31 -6.82 -1.70
C LEU A 14 -20.38 -6.51 -0.67
N ARG A 15 -21.44 -5.76 -1.05
CA ARG A 15 -22.53 -5.43 -0.11
C ARG A 15 -23.37 -6.65 0.25
N ASP A 16 -23.44 -7.62 -0.65
CA ASP A 16 -24.28 -8.81 -0.49
C ASP A 16 -23.51 -9.99 0.13
N THR A 17 -22.17 -9.93 0.22
CA THR A 17 -21.30 -11.05 0.68
C THR A 17 -20.21 -10.66 1.68
N GLY A 18 -20.11 -9.39 2.06
CA GLY A 18 -19.04 -8.85 2.90
C GLY A 18 -19.50 -8.50 4.31
N GLU A 19 -18.66 -8.81 5.30
CA GLU A 19 -18.87 -8.46 6.72
C GLU A 19 -17.76 -7.51 7.18
N CYS A 20 -18.13 -6.48 7.95
CA CYS A 20 -17.19 -5.52 8.56
C CYS A 20 -17.33 -5.61 10.09
N GLU A 21 -16.23 -5.71 10.82
CA GLU A 21 -16.23 -5.73 12.29
C GLU A 21 -15.14 -4.77 12.82
N LEU A 22 -15.49 -3.98 13.84
CA LEU A 22 -14.54 -3.15 14.58
C LEU A 22 -14.54 -3.65 16.03
N ASP A 23 -13.37 -4.01 16.55
CA ASP A 23 -13.18 -4.34 17.96
C ASP A 23 -12.15 -3.40 18.62
N ASP A 24 -11.94 -3.56 19.93
CA ASP A 24 -11.03 -2.71 20.70
C ASP A 24 -9.55 -2.81 20.26
N GLN A 25 -9.21 -3.78 19.40
CA GLN A 25 -7.85 -4.04 18.91
C GLN A 25 -7.66 -3.68 17.43
N GLY A 26 -8.72 -3.47 16.66
CA GLY A 26 -8.61 -3.03 15.27
C GLY A 26 -9.88 -3.17 14.42
N PHE A 27 -9.72 -2.88 13.13
CA PHE A 27 -10.77 -3.04 12.12
C PHE A 27 -10.49 -4.26 11.25
N ARG A 28 -11.54 -5.06 11.01
CA ARG A 28 -11.52 -6.24 10.13
C ARG A 28 -12.58 -6.09 9.04
N GLN A 29 -12.26 -6.66 7.87
CA GLN A 29 -13.26 -6.95 6.85
C GLN A 29 -13.12 -8.38 6.32
N ALA A 30 -14.25 -8.98 5.95
CA ALA A 30 -14.35 -10.34 5.43
C ALA A 30 -15.22 -10.40 4.17
N VAL A 31 -14.90 -11.34 3.28
CA VAL A 31 -15.71 -11.74 2.12
C VAL A 31 -15.86 -13.26 2.17
N ALA A 32 -17.10 -13.72 2.29
CA ALA A 32 -17.42 -15.14 2.41
C ALA A 32 -17.27 -15.89 1.07
N CYS A 33 -16.95 -17.18 1.16
CA CYS A 33 -16.90 -18.07 -0.01
C CYS A 33 -18.25 -18.17 -0.72
N LYS A 34 -18.23 -18.53 -2.01
CA LYS A 34 -19.43 -18.67 -2.85
C LYS A 34 -19.80 -20.14 -3.05
N GLY A 35 -21.03 -20.50 -2.71
CA GLY A 35 -21.62 -21.79 -3.05
C GLY A 35 -21.15 -22.98 -2.20
N GLY A 36 -20.34 -22.74 -1.16
CA GLY A 36 -19.94 -23.71 -0.14
C GLY A 36 -20.40 -23.30 1.27
N ASN A 37 -20.13 -24.15 2.28
CA ASN A 37 -20.34 -23.78 3.68
C ASN A 37 -19.19 -22.87 4.14
N VAL A 38 -19.54 -21.65 4.60
CA VAL A 38 -18.58 -20.66 5.09
C VAL A 38 -17.79 -21.20 6.29
N ASP A 39 -18.39 -22.07 7.11
CA ASP A 39 -17.75 -22.64 8.29
C ASP A 39 -16.67 -23.69 7.98
N ASP A 40 -16.71 -24.30 6.78
CA ASP A 40 -15.79 -25.37 6.38
C ASP A 40 -14.78 -24.92 5.31
N ALA A 41 -15.02 -23.76 4.67
CA ALA A 41 -14.19 -23.28 3.58
C ALA A 41 -12.79 -22.84 4.06
N PRO A 42 -11.72 -23.07 3.27
CA PRO A 42 -10.40 -22.52 3.56
C PRO A 42 -10.41 -20.99 3.59
N ASN A 43 -9.40 -20.42 4.23
CA ASN A 43 -9.30 -19.00 4.50
C ASN A 43 -8.02 -18.41 3.91
N VAL A 44 -8.13 -17.19 3.41
CA VAL A 44 -6.99 -16.36 3.05
C VAL A 44 -7.05 -15.06 3.82
N TRP A 45 -5.98 -14.74 4.55
CA TRP A 45 -5.78 -13.48 5.23
C TRP A 45 -4.87 -12.59 4.40
N MET A 46 -5.44 -11.59 3.73
CA MET A 46 -4.70 -10.62 2.95
C MET A 46 -4.20 -9.49 3.86
N ILE A 47 -2.89 -9.34 3.96
CA ILE A 47 -2.23 -8.30 4.74
C ILE A 47 -1.65 -7.26 3.78
N PRO A 48 -2.29 -6.08 3.69
CA PRO A 48 -1.93 -5.06 2.71
C PRO A 48 -0.71 -4.25 3.16
N GLU A 49 -0.27 -3.34 2.28
CA GLU A 49 0.64 -2.27 2.65
C GLU A 49 -0.03 -1.24 3.57
N ILE A 50 0.80 -0.55 4.36
CA ILE A 50 0.42 0.42 5.40
C ILE A 50 -0.35 1.63 4.83
N GLU A 51 -0.46 1.81 3.51
CA GLU A 51 -1.13 2.97 2.90
C GLU A 51 -2.24 2.60 1.88
N CYS A 52 -2.67 1.34 1.80
CA CYS A 52 -3.66 0.98 0.78
C CYS A 52 -5.08 1.47 1.13
N SER A 53 -5.55 2.50 0.42
CA SER A 53 -6.97 2.87 0.34
C SER A 53 -7.83 1.90 -0.51
N GLU A 54 -7.24 0.81 -1.02
CA GLU A 54 -7.88 -0.09 -2.00
C GLU A 54 -7.81 -1.58 -1.64
N VAL A 55 -7.54 -1.90 -0.38
CA VAL A 55 -7.47 -3.30 0.10
C VAL A 55 -8.72 -4.09 -0.29
N GLU A 56 -9.88 -3.43 -0.25
CA GLU A 56 -11.18 -3.98 -0.64
C GLU A 56 -11.24 -4.40 -2.10
N HIS A 57 -10.63 -3.64 -3.02
CA HIS A 57 -10.56 -4.00 -4.43
C HIS A 57 -9.70 -5.26 -4.62
N SER A 58 -8.54 -5.29 -3.98
CA SER A 58 -7.62 -6.43 -4.06
C SER A 58 -8.22 -7.69 -3.47
N MET A 59 -8.97 -7.61 -2.37
CA MET A 59 -9.72 -8.74 -1.81
C MET A 59 -10.73 -9.30 -2.81
N VAL A 60 -11.48 -8.43 -3.51
CA VAL A 60 -12.46 -8.87 -4.53
C VAL A 60 -11.76 -9.54 -5.70
N THR A 61 -10.67 -8.97 -6.18
CA THR A 61 -9.89 -9.52 -7.28
C THR A 61 -9.31 -10.88 -6.91
N LEU A 62 -8.81 -11.04 -5.69
CA LEU A 62 -8.33 -12.31 -5.17
C LEU A 62 -9.45 -13.34 -5.05
N HIS A 63 -10.57 -12.97 -4.41
CA HIS A 63 -11.73 -13.85 -4.24
C HIS A 63 -12.27 -14.33 -5.61
N LYS A 64 -12.36 -13.44 -6.60
CA LYS A 64 -12.75 -13.80 -7.97
C LYS A 64 -11.74 -14.72 -8.66
N SER A 65 -10.45 -14.45 -8.51
CA SER A 65 -9.38 -15.28 -9.10
C SER A 65 -9.35 -16.69 -8.51
N LEU A 66 -9.82 -16.84 -7.27
CA LEU A 66 -10.02 -18.12 -6.59
C LEU A 66 -11.43 -18.68 -6.78
N GLU A 67 -12.20 -18.14 -7.74
CA GLU A 67 -13.56 -18.58 -8.07
C GLU A 67 -14.56 -18.56 -6.90
N GLY A 68 -14.23 -17.82 -5.84
CA GLY A 68 -14.97 -17.78 -4.59
C GLY A 68 -14.85 -19.03 -3.72
N ALA A 69 -13.82 -19.85 -3.93
CA ALA A 69 -13.62 -21.10 -3.19
C ALA A 69 -13.15 -20.92 -1.73
N VAL A 70 -12.77 -19.69 -1.33
CA VAL A 70 -12.20 -19.39 -0.01
C VAL A 70 -12.86 -18.18 0.63
N ASN A 71 -12.85 -18.13 1.95
CA ASN A 71 -13.13 -16.91 2.68
C ASN A 71 -11.91 -15.99 2.62
N VAL A 72 -12.10 -14.71 2.28
CA VAL A 72 -11.02 -13.72 2.23
C VAL A 72 -11.19 -12.70 3.34
N TYR A 73 -10.17 -12.53 4.16
CA TYR A 73 -10.14 -11.60 5.28
C TYR A 73 -9.05 -10.55 5.08
N THR A 74 -9.25 -9.39 5.68
CA THR A 74 -8.21 -8.37 5.86
C THR A 74 -8.42 -7.64 7.18
N MET A 75 -7.43 -6.88 7.59
CA MET A 75 -7.52 -5.98 8.72
C MET A 75 -6.69 -4.72 8.51
N ASP A 76 -7.12 -3.63 9.11
CA ASP A 76 -6.29 -2.43 9.24
C ASP A 76 -5.23 -2.71 10.33
N LEU A 77 -3.95 -2.59 9.98
CA LEU A 77 -2.86 -2.76 10.94
C LEU A 77 -2.90 -1.65 11.99
N ARG A 78 -2.52 -1.96 13.24
CA ARG A 78 -2.41 -0.94 14.28
C ARG A 78 -1.50 0.20 13.82
N GLY A 79 -1.93 1.43 14.04
CA GLY A 79 -1.27 2.64 13.56
C GLY A 79 -1.80 3.16 12.23
N ASN A 80 -2.72 2.42 11.59
CA ASN A 80 -3.26 2.72 10.28
C ASN A 80 -4.80 2.64 10.26
N GLY A 81 -5.37 3.21 9.19
CA GLY A 81 -6.73 2.97 8.76
C GLY A 81 -7.78 3.41 9.77
N ARG A 82 -8.86 2.63 9.84
CA ARG A 82 -10.07 2.97 10.59
C ARG A 82 -9.99 2.59 12.07
N GLY A 83 -8.97 1.82 12.46
CA GLY A 83 -8.77 1.36 13.83
C GLY A 83 -8.02 2.38 14.69
N THR A 84 -6.75 2.64 14.34
CA THR A 84 -5.84 3.45 15.16
C THR A 84 -4.86 4.26 14.30
N LEU A 85 -5.37 5.03 13.33
CA LEU A 85 -4.53 5.89 12.50
C LEU A 85 -3.65 6.80 13.38
N LEU A 86 -2.33 6.70 13.20
CA LEU A 86 -1.41 7.66 13.78
C LEU A 86 -1.55 8.98 13.02
N ASP A 87 -2.15 9.97 13.68
CA ASP A 87 -2.28 11.31 13.15
C ASP A 87 -1.78 12.33 14.17
N CYS A 88 -1.04 13.31 13.66
CA CYS A 88 -0.38 14.35 14.45
C CYS A 88 -0.94 15.73 14.14
N ALA A 89 -2.13 15.82 13.53
CA ALA A 89 -2.80 17.08 13.25
C ALA A 89 -2.97 17.88 14.57
N SER A 90 -2.10 18.87 14.77
CA SER A 90 -2.24 19.85 15.84
C SER A 90 -3.29 20.88 15.43
N GLY A 91 -3.99 21.48 16.40
CA GLY A 91 -5.08 22.45 16.14
C GLY A 91 -4.73 23.71 15.34
N GLN A 92 -3.50 23.86 14.85
CA GLN A 92 -3.05 24.93 13.94
C GLN A 92 -2.65 24.45 12.54
N SER A 93 -2.54 23.14 12.29
CA SER A 93 -2.26 22.58 10.96
C SER A 93 -3.41 21.66 10.57
N THR A 94 -4.17 22.06 9.54
CA THR A 94 -5.26 21.26 8.96
C THR A 94 -4.76 20.10 8.09
N THR A 95 -3.45 20.01 7.89
CA THR A 95 -2.79 19.01 7.05
C THR A 95 -2.13 17.99 7.95
N SER A 96 -2.54 16.72 7.82
CA SER A 96 -1.84 15.62 8.47
C SER A 96 -0.37 15.63 8.02
N VAL A 97 0.56 15.41 8.95
CA VAL A 97 2.00 15.29 8.62
C VAL A 97 2.23 14.18 7.58
N SER A 98 1.36 13.17 7.56
CA SER A 98 1.34 12.10 6.54
C SER A 98 1.02 12.58 5.11
N GLN A 99 0.44 13.77 4.96
CA GLN A 99 0.05 14.40 3.69
C GLN A 99 0.89 15.63 3.35
N SER A 100 1.86 15.99 4.19
CA SER A 100 2.70 17.16 4.00
C SER A 100 3.87 16.84 3.08
N GLU A 101 3.79 17.27 1.82
CA GLU A 101 4.93 17.30 0.89
C GLU A 101 5.83 18.54 1.10
N SER A 102 5.56 19.36 2.13
CA SER A 102 6.39 20.53 2.46
C SER A 102 7.72 20.11 3.09
N PRO A 103 8.88 20.68 2.69
CA PRO A 103 10.20 20.43 3.27
C PRO A 103 10.30 20.63 4.80
N ASP A 104 9.34 21.34 5.40
CA ASP A 104 9.27 21.63 6.84
C ASP A 104 8.80 20.44 7.69
N TYR A 105 8.42 19.31 7.07
CA TYR A 105 7.98 18.11 7.80
C TYR A 105 9.03 17.56 8.79
N LEU A 106 10.33 17.74 8.50
CA LEU A 106 11.40 17.29 9.39
C LEU A 106 11.41 18.03 10.74
N THR A 107 10.94 19.28 10.77
CA THR A 107 10.80 20.03 12.04
C THR A 107 9.58 19.61 12.85
N ASP A 108 8.60 18.97 12.22
CA ASP A 108 7.36 18.53 12.86
C ASP A 108 7.45 17.10 13.43
N ILE A 109 8.43 16.28 13.00
CA ILE A 109 8.58 14.89 13.47
C ILE A 109 8.71 14.79 15.00
N PRO A 110 9.57 15.57 15.69
CA PRO A 110 9.67 15.47 17.15
C PRO A 110 8.37 15.88 17.86
N ALA A 111 7.67 16.90 17.35
CA ALA A 111 6.40 17.35 17.91
C ALA A 111 5.30 16.29 17.70
N CYS A 112 5.24 15.70 16.51
CA CYS A 112 4.36 14.59 16.18
C CYS A 112 4.62 13.37 17.08
N ALA A 113 5.88 12.98 17.25
CA ALA A 113 6.25 11.90 18.16
C ALA A 113 5.79 12.16 19.60
N GLN A 114 5.92 13.40 20.09
CA GLN A 114 5.43 13.77 21.42
C GLN A 114 3.90 13.67 21.52
N ILE A 115 3.16 14.18 20.52
CA ILE A 115 1.69 14.08 20.48
C ILE A 115 1.24 12.62 20.54
N LEU A 116 1.86 11.76 19.73
CA LEU A 116 1.53 10.33 19.70
C LEU A 116 1.92 9.63 21.02
N GLN A 117 3.07 9.98 21.59
CA GLN A 117 3.53 9.45 22.87
C GLN A 117 2.59 9.84 24.02
N ASP A 118 2.08 11.08 24.02
CA ASP A 118 1.10 11.55 25.01
C ASP A 118 -0.25 10.84 24.85
N GLN A 119 -0.64 10.52 23.60
CA GLN A 119 -1.90 9.86 23.30
C GLN A 119 -1.88 8.35 23.58
N TYR A 120 -0.81 7.66 23.18
CA TYR A 120 -0.76 6.19 23.16
C TYR A 120 0.26 5.60 24.14
N GLY A 121 1.07 6.43 24.81
CA GLY A 121 2.17 5.96 25.62
C GLY A 121 3.33 5.46 24.75
N ASP A 122 3.95 4.34 25.14
CA ASP A 122 5.11 3.79 24.44
C ASP A 122 4.81 3.46 22.96
N LEU A 123 5.41 4.22 22.05
CA LEU A 123 5.25 4.03 20.61
C LEU A 123 5.84 2.73 20.08
N ALA A 124 6.66 2.01 20.87
CA ALA A 124 7.06 0.64 20.55
C ALA A 124 5.86 -0.31 20.43
N SER A 125 4.71 0.05 21.00
CA SER A 125 3.45 -0.65 20.78
C SER A 125 3.05 -0.70 19.30
N PHE A 126 3.44 0.26 18.46
CA PHE A 126 3.19 0.28 17.00
C PHE A 126 4.24 -0.45 16.17
N SER A 127 4.96 -1.41 16.75
CA SER A 127 5.99 -2.19 16.05
C SER A 127 5.44 -3.27 15.12
N ILE A 128 6.28 -3.75 14.20
CA ILE A 128 6.02 -4.93 13.35
C ILE A 128 5.65 -6.17 14.19
N THR A 129 6.29 -6.35 15.35
CA THR A 129 6.00 -7.50 16.23
C THR A 129 4.62 -7.42 16.84
N SER A 130 4.25 -6.23 17.32
CA SER A 130 2.92 -6.01 17.86
C SER A 130 1.87 -6.22 16.76
N ALA A 131 2.10 -5.70 15.54
CA ALA A 131 1.17 -5.87 14.42
C ALA A 131 1.01 -7.35 14.02
N ALA A 132 2.11 -8.11 13.97
CA ALA A 132 2.05 -9.55 13.74
C ALA A 132 1.30 -10.31 14.85
N THR A 133 1.40 -9.84 16.10
CA THR A 133 0.65 -10.40 17.23
C THR A 133 -0.85 -10.14 17.05
N ASP A 134 -1.24 -8.95 16.62
CA ASP A 134 -2.64 -8.62 16.33
C ASP A 134 -3.18 -9.52 15.20
N ILE A 135 -2.42 -9.72 14.12
CA ILE A 135 -2.80 -10.63 13.03
C ILE A 135 -3.04 -12.05 13.58
N SER A 136 -2.11 -12.57 14.39
CA SER A 136 -2.26 -13.89 15.03
C SER A 136 -3.53 -13.98 15.87
N HIS A 137 -3.81 -12.96 16.68
CA HIS A 137 -5.00 -12.89 17.51
C HIS A 137 -6.28 -12.87 16.67
N PHE A 138 -6.32 -12.04 15.63
CA PHE A 138 -7.46 -11.92 14.73
C PHE A 138 -7.73 -13.22 13.99
N ILE A 139 -6.68 -13.88 13.46
CA ILE A 139 -6.82 -15.20 12.84
C ILE A 139 -7.41 -16.19 13.84
N HIS A 140 -6.92 -16.23 15.07
CA HIS A 140 -7.45 -17.15 16.08
C HIS A 140 -8.92 -16.88 16.43
N LYS A 141 -9.29 -15.60 16.57
CA LYS A 141 -10.60 -15.20 17.12
C LYS A 141 -11.73 -15.22 16.11
N HIS A 142 -11.49 -14.85 14.85
CA HIS A 142 -12.56 -14.76 13.85
C HIS A 142 -12.24 -15.44 12.52
N THR A 143 -11.55 -16.58 12.59
CA THR A 143 -11.51 -17.52 11.47
C THR A 143 -12.23 -18.80 11.88
N ASN A 144 -12.82 -19.50 10.92
CA ASN A 144 -13.64 -20.70 11.15
C ASN A 144 -12.85 -21.96 11.60
N GLY A 145 -11.53 -21.84 11.83
CA GLY A 145 -10.66 -22.95 12.20
C GLY A 145 -10.25 -23.88 11.05
N ALA A 146 -10.76 -23.65 9.84
CA ALA A 146 -10.32 -24.34 8.63
C ALA A 146 -8.94 -23.84 8.17
N SER A 147 -8.40 -24.49 7.13
CA SER A 147 -7.05 -24.19 6.67
C SER A 147 -6.88 -22.72 6.30
N THR A 148 -5.84 -22.07 6.81
CA THR A 148 -5.59 -20.64 6.64
C THR A 148 -4.25 -20.38 5.99
N ILE A 149 -4.26 -19.61 4.90
CA ILE A 149 -3.07 -19.03 4.26
C ILE A 149 -3.02 -17.54 4.57
N VAL A 150 -1.85 -17.03 4.95
CA VAL A 150 -1.64 -15.58 5.12
C VAL A 150 -0.88 -15.05 3.92
N TYR A 151 -1.47 -14.07 3.23
CA TYR A 151 -0.94 -13.46 2.03
C TYR A 151 -0.54 -12.00 2.32
N GLY A 152 0.77 -11.75 2.44
CA GLY A 152 1.33 -10.40 2.55
C GLY A 152 1.66 -9.79 1.19
N VAL A 153 1.30 -8.51 1.00
CA VAL A 153 1.62 -7.73 -0.21
C VAL A 153 2.46 -6.53 0.16
N SER A 154 3.54 -6.28 -0.59
CA SER A 154 4.42 -5.11 -0.44
C SER A 154 4.88 -4.96 1.03
N GLY A 155 4.70 -3.80 1.66
CA GLY A 155 5.03 -3.59 3.07
C GLY A 155 4.39 -4.60 4.04
N GLY A 156 3.22 -5.15 3.69
CA GLY A 156 2.51 -6.22 4.41
C GLY A 156 3.37 -7.47 4.63
N THR A 157 4.33 -7.73 3.73
CA THR A 157 5.25 -8.86 3.82
C THR A 157 6.16 -8.80 5.04
N MET A 158 6.41 -7.61 5.61
CA MET A 158 7.19 -7.47 6.83
C MET A 158 6.44 -8.04 8.05
N GLN A 159 5.15 -7.73 8.17
CA GLN A 159 4.30 -8.27 9.24
C GLN A 159 4.13 -9.77 9.07
N VAL A 160 3.93 -10.26 7.84
CA VAL A 160 3.81 -11.70 7.57
C VAL A 160 5.10 -12.45 7.86
N GLN A 161 6.27 -11.92 7.50
CA GLN A 161 7.55 -12.52 7.89
C GLN A 161 7.71 -12.61 9.41
N ARG A 162 7.27 -11.59 10.15
CA ARG A 162 7.30 -11.64 11.61
C ARG A 162 6.28 -12.65 12.16
N LEU A 163 5.09 -12.74 11.57
CA LEU A 163 4.07 -13.73 11.92
C LEU A 163 4.58 -15.16 11.72
N MET A 164 5.31 -15.43 10.63
CA MET A 164 5.97 -16.72 10.40
C MET A 164 6.91 -17.11 11.57
N GLN A 165 7.60 -16.14 12.16
CA GLN A 165 8.47 -16.39 13.32
C GLN A 165 7.69 -16.60 14.62
N LEU A 166 6.46 -16.09 14.72
CA LEU A 166 5.56 -16.34 15.85
C LEU A 166 4.89 -17.73 15.77
N ASP A 167 4.90 -18.35 14.59
CA ASP A 167 4.38 -19.69 14.31
C ASP A 167 2.96 -19.96 14.87
N PRO A 168 1.96 -19.13 14.50
CA PRO A 168 0.59 -19.35 14.95
C PRO A 168 0.06 -20.70 14.45
N PRO A 169 -0.49 -21.57 15.33
CA PRO A 169 -0.88 -22.93 14.97
C PRO A 169 -2.07 -22.99 13.99
N SER A 170 -2.83 -21.90 13.86
CA SER A 170 -3.96 -21.77 12.94
C SER A 170 -3.55 -21.46 11.49
N VAL A 171 -2.27 -21.18 11.21
CA VAL A 171 -1.79 -20.83 9.87
C VAL A 171 -1.07 -22.00 9.22
N ASN A 172 -1.50 -22.39 8.02
CA ASN A 172 -0.95 -23.53 7.28
C ASN A 172 0.09 -23.12 6.23
N GLY A 173 0.16 -21.84 5.88
CA GLY A 173 1.09 -21.37 4.86
C GLY A 173 1.08 -19.87 4.67
N TYR A 174 2.08 -19.39 3.95
CA TYR A 174 2.37 -17.97 3.78
C TYR A 174 2.69 -17.67 2.31
N VAL A 175 2.20 -16.54 1.82
CA VAL A 175 2.57 -15.96 0.52
C VAL A 175 3.17 -14.57 0.77
N LEU A 176 4.36 -14.32 0.21
CA LEU A 176 5.05 -13.03 0.27
C LEU A 176 5.16 -12.48 -1.15
N ASP A 177 4.35 -11.50 -1.49
CA ASP A 177 4.31 -10.86 -2.81
C ASP A 177 4.86 -9.43 -2.73
N GLY A 178 5.85 -9.10 -3.54
CA GLY A 178 6.63 -7.87 -3.38
C GLY A 178 7.38 -7.84 -2.05
N ALA A 179 8.12 -8.91 -1.73
CA ALA A 179 8.75 -9.12 -0.44
C ALA A 179 9.71 -7.97 -0.04
N MET A 180 9.44 -7.34 1.09
CA MET A 180 10.30 -6.36 1.75
C MET A 180 10.94 -6.98 2.99
N ALA A 181 12.26 -6.95 3.07
CA ALA A 181 12.97 -7.53 4.20
C ALA A 181 13.25 -6.48 5.28
N TYR A 182 12.72 -6.67 6.50
CA TYR A 182 12.96 -5.75 7.62
C TYR A 182 14.15 -6.16 8.50
N ALA A 183 14.46 -7.46 8.54
CA ALA A 183 15.53 -8.04 9.37
C ALA A 183 16.82 -8.28 8.57
N VAL A 184 17.30 -7.26 7.87
CA VAL A 184 18.53 -7.30 7.05
C VAL A 184 19.56 -6.30 7.55
N SER A 185 20.82 -6.53 7.19
CA SER A 185 21.90 -5.60 7.50
C SER A 185 21.60 -4.22 6.87
N PRO A 186 22.10 -3.11 7.46
CA PRO A 186 21.81 -1.76 6.97
C PRO A 186 22.10 -1.56 5.47
N ALA A 187 23.16 -2.19 4.95
CA ALA A 187 23.55 -2.13 3.54
C ALA A 187 22.63 -2.92 2.59
N LYS A 188 21.72 -3.73 3.12
CA LYS A 188 20.74 -4.52 2.37
C LYS A 188 19.30 -4.08 2.63
N LYS A 189 19.10 -3.03 3.44
CA LYS A 189 17.78 -2.44 3.63
C LYS A 189 17.38 -1.71 2.35
N THR A 190 16.17 -1.96 1.90
CA THR A 190 15.54 -1.20 0.84
C THR A 190 14.95 0.07 1.45
N TYR A 191 15.34 1.23 0.95
CA TYR A 191 14.76 2.50 1.36
C TYR A 191 13.82 3.00 0.27
N ARG A 192 12.73 3.65 0.68
CA ARG A 192 11.83 4.29 -0.28
C ARG A 192 12.53 5.36 -1.12
N SER A 193 13.60 5.96 -0.60
CA SER A 193 14.45 6.90 -1.34
C SER A 193 15.19 6.27 -2.53
N ASP A 194 15.36 4.95 -2.52
CA ASP A 194 16.07 4.23 -3.58
C ASP A 194 15.11 3.72 -4.67
N TYR A 195 13.79 3.94 -4.50
CA TYR A 195 12.76 3.38 -5.36
C TYR A 195 12.98 3.71 -6.84
N ASP A 196 13.34 4.95 -7.17
CA ASP A 196 13.62 5.34 -8.56
C ASP A 196 14.82 4.57 -9.15
N ALA A 197 15.86 4.34 -8.33
CA ALA A 197 17.04 3.58 -8.75
C ALA A 197 16.72 2.09 -8.90
N ASP A 198 15.95 1.52 -7.98
CA ASP A 198 15.53 0.12 -7.99
C ASP A 198 14.65 -0.20 -9.22
N PHE A 199 13.77 0.73 -9.60
CA PHE A 199 12.88 0.59 -10.77
C PHE A 199 13.49 1.09 -12.08
N ALA A 200 14.67 1.71 -12.07
CA ALA A 200 15.31 2.24 -13.28
C ALA A 200 15.45 1.19 -14.37
N SER A 201 15.81 -0.05 -14.00
CA SER A 201 15.95 -1.15 -14.96
C SER A 201 14.62 -1.56 -15.63
N VAL A 202 13.51 -1.47 -14.90
CA VAL A 202 12.16 -1.72 -15.43
C VAL A 202 11.79 -0.63 -16.42
N GLY A 203 12.00 0.64 -16.06
CA GLY A 203 11.78 1.78 -16.94
C GLY A 203 12.60 1.70 -18.23
N ASP A 204 13.88 1.36 -18.12
CA ASP A 204 14.76 1.14 -19.27
C ASP A 204 14.27 0.00 -20.17
N THR A 205 13.81 -1.09 -19.57
CA THR A 205 13.28 -2.24 -20.31
C THR A 205 12.01 -1.85 -21.06
N PHE A 206 11.08 -1.17 -20.38
CA PHE A 206 9.86 -0.66 -21.01
C PHE A 206 10.16 0.28 -22.18
N MET A 207 11.08 1.23 -21.99
CA MET A 207 11.46 2.16 -23.07
C MET A 207 12.13 1.45 -24.26
N LYS A 208 12.82 0.33 -24.03
CA LYS A 208 13.39 -0.50 -25.12
C LYS A 208 12.32 -1.23 -25.92
N LEU A 209 11.18 -1.59 -25.32
CA LEU A 209 10.06 -2.19 -26.04
C LEU A 209 9.50 -1.25 -27.12
N CYS A 210 9.55 0.06 -26.91
CA CYS A 210 9.14 1.05 -27.91
C CYS A 210 9.91 0.92 -29.23
N ALA A 211 11.18 0.50 -29.19
CA ALA A 211 11.96 0.30 -30.42
C ALA A 211 11.53 -0.96 -31.20
N GLN A 212 10.83 -1.89 -30.54
CA GLN A 212 10.31 -3.13 -31.14
C GLN A 212 8.88 -2.96 -31.64
N ASP A 213 8.14 -1.98 -31.08
CA ASP A 213 6.80 -1.63 -31.51
C ASP A 213 6.85 -0.64 -32.69
N ARG A 214 6.23 -1.00 -33.82
CA ARG A 214 6.30 -0.20 -35.05
C ARG A 214 5.72 1.20 -34.85
N ASP A 215 4.60 1.28 -34.15
CA ASP A 215 3.85 2.53 -34.00
C ASP A 215 4.61 3.46 -33.04
N CYS A 216 5.11 2.94 -31.92
CA CYS A 216 5.98 3.67 -30.99
C CYS A 216 7.29 4.11 -31.65
N ALA A 217 8.01 3.19 -32.30
CA ALA A 217 9.28 3.48 -32.98
C ALA A 217 9.12 4.56 -34.06
N SER A 218 7.95 4.66 -34.68
CA SER A 218 7.67 5.69 -35.70
C SER A 218 7.74 7.13 -35.15
N HIS A 219 7.56 7.31 -33.83
CA HIS A 219 7.69 8.61 -33.15
C HIS A 219 9.15 8.96 -32.79
N PHE A 220 10.05 7.97 -32.75
CA PHE A 220 11.43 8.10 -32.28
C PHE A 220 12.43 7.67 -33.36
N LYS A 221 12.32 8.26 -34.56
CA LYS A 221 13.16 7.88 -35.72
C LYS A 221 14.62 8.30 -35.61
N ALA A 222 14.89 9.43 -34.95
CA ALA A 222 16.22 10.03 -34.89
C ALA A 222 17.01 9.66 -33.62
N THR A 223 16.34 9.16 -32.59
CA THR A 223 16.90 8.87 -31.27
C THR A 223 15.99 7.88 -30.54
N SER A 224 16.43 7.27 -29.44
CA SER A 224 15.57 6.37 -28.66
C SER A 224 14.56 7.15 -27.80
N LEU A 225 13.49 6.48 -27.37
CA LEU A 225 12.54 7.02 -26.40
C LEU A 225 13.28 7.48 -25.12
N SER A 226 14.18 6.65 -24.58
CA SER A 226 14.96 6.98 -23.38
C SER A 226 15.83 8.23 -23.58
N ALA A 227 16.58 8.33 -24.69
CA ALA A 227 17.40 9.50 -24.96
C ALA A 227 16.55 10.77 -25.19
N THR A 228 15.38 10.63 -25.83
CA THR A 228 14.43 11.73 -26.00
C THR A 228 13.91 12.23 -24.65
N LEU A 229 13.51 11.31 -23.77
CA LEU A 229 13.00 11.64 -22.44
C LEU A 229 14.05 12.35 -21.59
N HIS A 230 15.29 11.82 -21.54
CA HIS A 230 16.39 12.47 -20.82
C HIS A 230 16.69 13.88 -21.34
N HIS A 231 16.70 14.05 -22.67
CA HIS A 231 16.92 15.36 -23.28
C HIS A 231 15.76 16.34 -22.97
N LEU A 232 14.52 15.85 -22.96
CA LEU A 232 13.34 16.65 -22.61
C LEU A 232 13.40 17.12 -21.16
N LEU A 233 13.70 16.22 -20.21
CA LEU A 233 13.85 16.54 -18.79
C LEU A 233 14.95 17.60 -18.58
N GLN A 234 16.12 17.41 -19.17
CA GLN A 234 17.21 18.40 -19.10
C GLN A 234 16.82 19.76 -19.69
N ASN A 235 16.02 19.79 -20.74
CA ASN A 235 15.55 21.04 -21.33
C ASN A 235 14.50 21.74 -20.46
N PHE A 236 13.64 20.98 -19.80
CA PHE A 236 12.69 21.50 -18.81
C PHE A 236 13.41 22.08 -17.59
N ASP A 237 14.44 21.40 -17.08
CA ASP A 237 15.26 21.91 -15.97
C ASP A 237 15.99 23.20 -16.33
N ARG A 238 16.53 23.28 -17.55
CA ARG A 238 17.24 24.49 -18.04
C ARG A 238 16.30 25.63 -18.42
N ASN A 239 15.10 25.32 -18.89
CA ASN A 239 14.13 26.30 -19.41
C ASN A 239 12.72 26.05 -18.84
N PRO A 240 12.53 26.20 -17.53
CA PRO A 240 11.27 25.84 -16.86
C PRO A 240 10.07 26.69 -17.31
N ASN A 241 10.33 27.87 -17.87
CA ASN A 241 9.31 28.82 -18.36
C ASN A 241 9.10 28.77 -19.89
N SER A 242 9.65 27.77 -20.59
CA SER A 242 9.36 27.60 -22.02
C SER A 242 7.88 27.26 -22.23
N THR A 243 7.30 27.59 -23.39
CA THR A 243 5.87 27.33 -23.66
C THR A 243 5.47 25.87 -23.39
N CYS A 244 6.31 24.91 -23.78
CA CYS A 244 6.05 23.49 -23.51
C CYS A 244 6.17 23.13 -22.03
N ALA A 245 7.20 23.64 -21.34
CA ALA A 245 7.38 23.40 -19.92
C ALA A 245 6.22 24.00 -19.10
N SER A 246 5.78 25.22 -19.43
CA SER A 246 4.63 25.86 -18.81
C SER A 246 3.32 25.12 -19.06
N LEU A 247 3.14 24.47 -20.22
CA LEU A 247 1.98 23.61 -20.47
C LEU A 247 1.97 22.38 -19.56
N VAL A 248 3.13 21.77 -19.34
CA VAL A 248 3.28 20.59 -18.47
C VAL A 248 3.13 20.96 -17.00
N SER A 249 3.67 22.11 -16.56
CA SER A 249 3.58 22.53 -15.15
C SER A 249 2.23 23.16 -14.79
N ASN A 250 1.39 23.57 -15.75
CA ASN A 250 0.11 24.23 -15.46
C ASN A 250 -0.90 23.33 -14.71
N SER A 251 -0.60 22.04 -14.57
CA SER A 251 -1.40 21.06 -13.83
C SER A 251 -0.87 20.73 -12.44
N SER A 252 0.19 21.39 -11.94
CA SER A 252 0.71 21.13 -10.58
C SER A 252 1.58 22.27 -10.01
N GLU A 253 1.86 22.24 -8.72
CA GLU A 253 2.81 23.16 -8.06
C GLU A 253 4.29 22.80 -8.28
N TYR A 254 4.58 21.66 -8.91
CA TYR A 254 5.94 21.17 -9.14
C TYR A 254 6.54 21.67 -10.45
N GLY A 255 7.88 21.69 -10.49
CA GLY A 255 8.62 21.99 -11.70
C GLY A 255 8.29 21.02 -12.85
N PRO A 256 8.33 21.47 -14.11
CA PRO A 256 7.83 20.72 -15.27
C PRO A 256 8.50 19.35 -15.48
N ALA A 257 9.78 19.20 -15.12
CA ALA A 257 10.47 17.92 -15.16
C ALA A 257 9.93 16.94 -14.10
N VAL A 258 9.68 17.42 -12.88
CA VAL A 258 9.06 16.64 -11.80
C VAL A 258 7.67 16.20 -12.22
N VAL A 259 6.84 17.10 -12.77
CA VAL A 259 5.51 16.73 -13.26
C VAL A 259 5.58 15.60 -14.27
N LEU A 260 6.48 15.68 -15.24
CA LEU A 260 6.61 14.64 -16.26
C LEU A 260 7.03 13.28 -15.67
N GLN A 261 7.81 13.29 -14.59
CA GLN A 261 8.23 12.09 -13.86
C GLN A 261 7.14 11.55 -12.93
N THR A 262 6.28 12.43 -12.40
CA THR A 262 5.26 12.08 -11.40
C THR A 262 3.85 12.00 -11.96
N THR A 263 3.62 12.30 -13.26
CA THR A 263 2.31 12.20 -13.90
C THR A 263 1.87 10.75 -13.84
N ARG A 264 1.09 10.43 -12.80
CA ARG A 264 0.56 9.11 -12.56
C ARG A 264 -0.34 8.76 -13.75
N VAL A 265 0.08 7.81 -14.58
CA VAL A 265 -0.89 6.88 -15.15
C VAL A 265 -1.40 6.11 -13.93
N VAL A 266 -2.45 6.64 -13.30
CA VAL A 266 -3.14 5.94 -12.22
C VAL A 266 -3.74 4.70 -12.86
N SER A 267 -3.03 3.59 -12.71
CA SER A 267 -3.61 2.24 -12.77
C SER A 267 -3.61 1.73 -11.33
N CYS A 268 -4.58 2.26 -10.60
CA CYS A 268 -5.23 1.72 -9.43
C CYS A 268 -6.72 2.03 -9.65
#